data_AF-A0A0C3K5Q9-F1
#
_entry.id   AF-A0A0C3K5Q9-F1
#
_cell.length_a   1.000
_cell.length_b   1.000
_cell.length_c   1.000
_cell.angle_alpha   90.00
_cell.angle_beta   90.00
_cell.angle_gamma   90.00
#
_symmetry.space_group_name_H-M   'P 1'
#
loop_
_entity.id
_entity.type
_entity.pdbx_description
1 polymer ?
#
loop_
_entity_poly.entity_id
_entity_poly.type
_entity_poly.pdbx_seq_one_letter_code
_entity_poly.pdbx_strand_id
1 'polypeptide(L)' 'MGTFVDSFDRWIGAFTTDPDICQRLFEICVPVWMVWKPDRVPPDMQVSKTVEITRPHDIV' A
#
# COMPACT_ATOMS: atom_id res chain seq x y z
N MET A 1 9.15 32.20 5.77
CA MET A 1 9.29 31.66 7.14
C MET A 1 9.01 30.17 7.06
N GLY A 2 9.93 29.35 7.61
CA GLY A 2 10.24 27.99 7.19
C GLY A 2 9.12 26.96 7.33
N THR A 3 9.08 26.04 6.37
CA THR A 3 8.23 24.84 6.36
C THR A 3 8.73 23.86 7.41
N PHE A 4 8.07 23.82 8.57
CA PHE A 4 8.30 22.81 9.59
C PHE A 4 7.63 21.49 9.18
N VAL A 5 8.50 20.57 8.72
CA VAL A 5 8.50 19.10 8.87
C VAL A 5 7.14 18.38 8.81
N ASP A 6 6.94 17.61 7.75
CA ASP A 6 6.78 16.16 7.97
C ASP A 6 7.30 15.36 6.77
N SER A 7 8.54 14.91 6.88
CA SER A 7 9.06 13.80 6.10
C SER A 7 8.47 12.49 6.65
N PHE A 8 7.15 12.36 6.63
CA PHE A 8 6.55 11.04 6.70
C PHE A 8 6.99 10.30 5.44
N ASP A 9 7.62 9.15 5.62
CA ASP A 9 7.93 8.18 4.58
C ASP A 9 6.86 8.24 3.48
N ARG A 10 7.20 8.79 2.31
CA ARG A 10 6.22 8.96 1.24
C ARG A 10 5.96 7.60 0.63
N TRP A 11 4.98 6.86 1.16
CA TRP A 11 4.55 5.58 0.62
C TRP A 11 4.20 5.78 -0.87
N ILE A 12 4.92 5.08 -1.75
CA ILE A 12 4.76 5.20 -3.21
C ILE A 12 3.56 4.37 -3.69
N GLY A 13 3.13 3.39 -2.90
CA GLY A 13 1.97 2.55 -3.17
C GLY A 13 1.93 1.32 -2.27
N ALA A 14 1.08 0.36 -2.61
CA ALA A 14 0.85 -0.85 -1.83
C ALA A 14 1.04 -2.13 -2.65
N PHE A 15 1.42 -3.21 -1.97
CA PHE A 15 1.39 -4.56 -2.51
C PHE A 15 0.24 -5.33 -1.89
N THR A 16 -0.45 -6.14 -2.70
CA THR A 16 -1.49 -7.03 -2.20
C THR A 16 -1.51 -8.34 -2.97
N THR A 17 -1.81 -9.43 -2.27
CA THR A 17 -2.12 -10.74 -2.88
C THR A 17 -3.62 -10.92 -3.11
N ASP A 18 -4.45 -10.06 -2.53
CA ASP A 18 -5.93 -10.12 -2.59
C ASP A 18 -6.47 -9.25 -3.74
N PRO A 19 -7.17 -9.83 -4.73
CA PRO A 19 -7.79 -9.09 -5.83
C PRO A 19 -8.83 -8.06 -5.40
N ASP A 20 -9.66 -8.35 -4.39
CA ASP A 20 -10.71 -7.43 -3.92
C ASP A 20 -10.07 -6.17 -3.32
N ILE A 21 -8.98 -6.35 -2.57
CA ILE A 21 -8.21 -5.25 -2.00
C ILE A 21 -7.48 -4.47 -3.10
N CYS A 22 -6.93 -5.16 -4.10
CA CYS A 22 -6.29 -4.51 -5.24
C CYS A 22 -7.27 -3.59 -5.99
N GLN A 23 -8.49 -4.07 -6.23
CA GLN A 23 -9.52 -3.29 -6.90
C GLN A 23 -9.92 -2.07 -6.06
N ARG A 24 -10.18 -2.24 -4.75
CA ARG A 24 -10.55 -1.12 -3.87
C ARG A 24 -9.47 -0.04 -3.82
N LEU A 25 -8.20 -0.43 -3.75
CA LEU A 25 -7.08 0.51 -3.74
C LEU A 25 -6.95 1.25 -5.09
N PHE A 26 -7.17 0.55 -6.20
CA PHE A 26 -7.21 1.15 -7.53
C PHE A 26 -8.36 2.17 -7.66
N GLU A 27 -9.55 1.84 -7.19
CA GLU A 27 -10.74 2.71 -7.21
C GLU A 27 -10.54 4.02 -6.46
N ILE A 28 -9.75 4.01 -5.38
CA ILE A 28 -9.39 5.22 -4.60
C ILE A 28 -8.09 5.90 -5.08
N CYS A 29 -7.60 5.54 -6.27
CA CYS A 29 -6.39 6.08 -6.89
C CYS A 29 -5.08 5.86 -6.09
N VAL A 30 -5.02 4.82 -5.26
CA VAL A 30 -3.76 4.40 -4.61
C VAL A 30 -2.98 3.51 -5.57
N PRO A 31 -1.70 3.81 -5.88
CA PRO A 31 -0.86 2.91 -6.66
C PRO A 31 -0.75 1.55 -5.96
N VAL A 32 -1.17 0.49 -6.64
CA VAL A 32 -1.22 -0.85 -6.08
C VAL A 32 -0.68 -1.88 -7.07
N TRP A 33 0.08 -2.83 -6.56
CA TRP A 33 0.62 -3.95 -7.33
C TRP A 33 0.09 -5.27 -6.77
N MET A 34 -0.57 -6.04 -7.64
CA MET A 34 -1.01 -7.40 -7.32
C MET A 34 0.18 -8.35 -7.38
N VAL A 35 0.59 -8.88 -6.24
CA VAL A 35 1.73 -9.80 -6.12
C VAL A 35 1.21 -11.15 -5.68
N TRP A 36 1.18 -12.10 -6.60
CA TRP A 36 0.73 -13.48 -6.31
C TRP A 36 1.75 -14.30 -5.51
N LYS A 37 3.02 -13.89 -5.55
CA LYS A 37 4.13 -14.56 -4.87
C LYS A 37 5.06 -13.51 -4.25
N PRO A 38 5.05 -13.32 -2.92
CA PRO A 38 5.80 -12.25 -2.25
C PRO A 38 7.32 -12.30 -2.47
N ASP A 39 7.88 -13.48 -2.72
CA ASP A 39 9.28 -13.71 -3.09
C ASP A 39 9.67 -13.09 -4.45
N ARG A 40 8.69 -12.64 -5.25
CA ARG A 40 8.89 -11.94 -6.52
C ARG A 40 8.87 -10.43 -6.40
N VAL A 41 8.70 -9.87 -5.20
CA VAL A 41 8.90 -8.43 -4.99
C VAL A 41 10.37 -8.12 -5.30
N PRO A 42 10.67 -7.18 -6.21
CA PRO A 42 12.04 -6.85 -6.55
C PRO A 42 12.86 -6.49 -5.29
N PRO A 43 14.10 -6.98 -5.14
CA PRO A 43 14.91 -6.79 -3.93
C PRO A 43 15.37 -5.34 -3.74
N ASP A 44 15.33 -4.54 -4.79
CA ASP A 44 15.55 -3.09 -4.79
C ASP A 44 14.34 -2.30 -4.27
N MET A 45 13.22 -2.97 -4.02
CA MET A 45 12.03 -2.36 -3.44
C MET A 45 12.10 -2.32 -1.92
N GLN A 46 12.11 -1.11 -1.35
CA GLN A 46 12.04 -0.93 0.09
C GLN A 46 10.61 -1.13 0.60
N VAL A 47 10.31 -2.33 1.10
CA VAL A 47 9.06 -2.60 1.82
C VAL A 47 9.21 -2.08 3.25
N SER A 48 8.69 -0.87 3.49
CA SER A 48 8.78 -0.20 4.79
C SER A 48 8.02 -0.94 5.90
N LYS A 49 6.80 -1.43 5.59
CA LYS A 49 5.95 -2.14 6.56
C LYS A 49 4.93 -3.03 5.85
N THR A 50 4.77 -4.25 6.34
CA THR A 50 3.63 -5.09 5.98
C THR A 50 2.41 -4.64 6.78
N VAL A 51 1.32 -4.33 6.08
CA VAL A 51 0.06 -3.92 6.70
C VAL A 51 -0.98 -4.99 6.42
N GLU A 52 -1.59 -5.52 7.46
CA GLU A 52 -2.80 -6.32 7.32
C GLU A 52 -3.97 -5.39 7.07
N ILE A 53 -4.56 -5.46 5.89
CA ILE A 53 -5.78 -4.71 5.58
C ILE A 53 -6.94 -5.51 6.16
N THR A 54 -7.36 -5.15 7.37
CA THR A 54 -8.60 -5.65 7.93
C THR A 54 -9.76 -5.04 7.13
N ARG A 55 -10.65 -5.89 6.60
CA ARG A 55 -11.91 -5.40 6.02
C ARG A 55 -12.65 -4.69 7.16
N PRO A 56 -12.90 -3.38 7.09
CA PRO A 56 -13.76 -2.75 8.09
C PRO A 56 -15.15 -3.34 7.89
N HIS A 57 -15.62 -4.09 8.88
CA HIS A 57 -16.93 -4.75 8.81
C HIS A 57 -18.09 -3.75 9.00
N ASP A 58 -17.80 -2.48 9.32
CA ASP A 58 -18.79 -1.47 9.68
C ASP A 58 -18.41 -0.05 9.20
N ILE A 59 -18.14 0.15 7.90
CA ILE A 59 -18.22 1.51 7.35
C ILE A 59 -19.70 1.80 7.09
N VAL A 60 -20.33 2.54 8.00
CA VAL A 60 -21.73 3.02 7.92
C VAL A 60 -21.79 4.30 7.08
#